data_AF-A0A7K1D0D9-F1
#
_entry.id   AF-A0A7K1D0D9-F1
#
_cell.length_a   1.000
_cell.length_b   1.000
_cell.length_c   1.000
_cell.angle_alpha   90.00
_cell.angle_beta   90.00
_cell.angle_gamma   90.00
#
_symmetry.space_group_name_H-M   'P 1'
#
loop_
_entity.id
_entity.type
_entity.pdbx_description
1 polymer ?
#
loop_
_entity_poly.entity_id
_entity_poly.type
_entity_poly.pdbx_seq_one_letter_code
_entity_poly.pdbx_strand_id
1 'polypeptide(L)'
;MSGPASSNKRRTIFRTSPSLLTPPRPLMTASSRSPSTFVPRAKRYVLLPMSTRFDDAIAAIDAANADDPFTVTYAVDGVEVTRPKELAHSELMCEWVKTLDPDADDAQLLAARAHHLRRWSYPRTEQPEGRAGYLKWRTEARKRHATLVGEILSGVGYGVDGDDTIERVQALVSKQGLGKGGLAAVDGRSPAVQVHEDSLCLVFLQTQFVPVATQLGDEKMIDVLVRTVPKMGPRGQAAALALDLDPHCASLVAAALERLGAEA
;
A
#
# COMPACT_ATOMS: atom_id res chain seq x y z
N MET A 1 20.88 -12.45 44.94
CA MET A 1 21.07 -11.01 45.24
C MET A 1 20.86 -10.29 43.92
N SER A 2 19.62 -9.98 43.57
CA SER A 2 18.94 -8.70 43.84
C SER A 2 19.48 -7.59 42.93
N GLY A 3 18.64 -7.19 41.95
CA GLY A 3 18.92 -6.23 40.86
C GLY A 3 18.92 -4.75 41.31
N PRO A 4 18.30 -3.78 40.58
CA PRO A 4 17.38 -3.93 39.45
C PRO A 4 17.54 -2.92 38.28
N ALA A 5 16.69 -3.18 37.28
CA ALA A 5 16.34 -2.40 36.11
C ALA A 5 15.85 -0.97 36.39
N SER A 6 16.02 -0.07 35.41
CA SER A 6 15.34 1.23 35.36
C SER A 6 14.49 1.32 34.09
N SER A 7 13.17 1.25 34.29
CA SER A 7 12.14 1.46 33.28
C SER A 7 11.74 2.94 33.25
N ASN A 8 11.77 3.57 32.08
CA ASN A 8 11.42 4.98 31.91
C ASN A 8 9.93 5.12 31.54
N LYS A 9 9.04 5.26 32.54
CA LYS A 9 7.61 5.54 32.35
C LYS A 9 7.39 7.04 32.16
N ARG A 10 7.00 7.46 30.95
CA ARG A 10 6.48 8.82 30.69
C ARG A 10 5.10 8.96 31.34
N ARG A 11 4.98 9.91 32.27
CA ARG A 11 3.71 10.32 32.90
C ARG A 11 3.00 11.37 32.07
N THR A 12 1.75 11.06 31.73
CA THR A 12 0.72 11.96 31.19
C THR A 12 0.32 12.99 32.25
N ILE A 13 0.37 14.28 31.92
CA ILE A 13 -0.07 15.37 32.81
C ILE A 13 -1.44 15.84 32.34
N PHE A 14 -2.48 15.54 33.12
CA PHE A 14 -3.78 16.21 33.05
C PHE A 14 -3.63 17.62 33.65
N ARG A 15 -4.05 18.65 32.90
CA ARG A 15 -4.17 20.02 33.41
C ARG A 15 -5.64 20.40 33.46
N THR A 16 -6.11 20.67 34.67
CA THR A 16 -7.47 21.10 35.01
C THR A 16 -7.69 22.59 34.71
N SER A 17 -8.89 22.91 34.25
CA SER A 17 -9.43 24.26 34.04
C SER A 17 -9.69 24.99 35.37
N PRO A 18 -9.73 26.34 35.34
CA PRO A 18 -10.58 27.09 36.26
C PRO A 18 -11.57 28.04 35.54
N SER A 19 -12.80 27.96 36.03
CA SER A 19 -13.95 28.88 36.05
C SER A 19 -13.87 30.26 35.39
N LEU A 20 -14.83 30.46 34.48
CA LEU A 20 -15.94 31.43 34.52
C LEU A 20 -15.76 32.70 35.38
N LEU A 21 -15.65 33.84 34.70
CA LEU A 21 -16.06 35.15 35.22
C LEU A 21 -17.03 35.82 34.23
N THR A 22 -18.22 36.13 34.74
CA THR A 22 -19.33 36.81 34.06
C THR A 22 -19.13 38.34 34.07
N PRO A 23 -19.31 39.07 32.96
CA PRO A 23 -19.43 40.52 33.00
C PRO A 23 -20.89 41.00 33.17
N PRO A 24 -21.10 42.24 33.67
CA PRO A 24 -22.41 42.73 34.11
C PRO A 24 -23.33 43.18 32.97
N ARG A 25 -24.64 43.12 33.23
CA ARG A 25 -25.73 43.59 32.36
C ARG A 25 -25.73 45.13 32.21
N PRO A 26 -25.90 45.68 31.00
CA PRO A 26 -26.29 47.07 30.82
C PRO A 26 -27.82 47.27 30.89
N LEU A 27 -28.21 48.44 31.40
CA LEU A 27 -29.58 48.93 31.53
C LEU A 27 -30.31 49.05 30.18
N MET A 28 -31.61 48.75 30.19
CA MET A 28 -32.52 48.94 29.07
C MET A 28 -32.86 50.42 28.90
N THR A 29 -32.61 50.95 27.69
CA THR A 29 -33.25 52.16 27.19
C THR A 29 -34.16 51.80 26.02
N ALA A 30 -35.37 52.36 26.02
CA ALA A 30 -36.41 52.08 25.05
C ALA A 30 -36.19 52.78 23.69
N SER A 31 -36.85 52.25 22.67
CA SER A 31 -37.33 52.91 21.45
C SER A 31 -36.40 52.94 20.22
N SER A 32 -36.69 52.10 19.23
CA SER A 32 -37.52 52.48 18.06
C SER A 32 -37.55 51.31 17.06
N ARG A 33 -38.74 51.00 16.51
CA ARG A 33 -38.91 49.93 15.53
C ARG A 33 -38.51 50.45 14.14
N SER A 34 -37.39 49.95 13.61
CA SER A 34 -37.07 50.04 12.18
C SER A 34 -37.79 48.93 11.39
N PRO A 35 -38.13 49.13 10.10
CA PRO A 35 -38.83 48.14 9.31
C PRO A 35 -37.90 46.94 9.05
N SER A 36 -38.36 45.76 9.45
CA SER A 36 -37.70 44.47 9.20
C SER A 36 -37.68 44.19 7.70
N THR A 37 -36.54 44.44 7.04
CA THR A 37 -36.28 43.87 5.72
C THR A 37 -36.00 42.38 5.89
N PHE A 38 -36.92 41.55 5.41
CA PHE A 38 -36.71 40.10 5.30
C PHE A 38 -35.64 39.84 4.25
N VAL A 39 -34.39 39.67 4.68
CA VAL A 39 -33.31 39.14 3.84
C VAL A 39 -33.41 37.62 3.90
N PRO A 40 -33.73 36.91 2.81
CA PRO A 40 -33.78 35.46 2.85
C PRO A 40 -32.37 34.95 3.19
N ARG A 41 -32.29 34.18 4.28
CA ARG A 41 -31.05 33.53 4.72
C ARG A 41 -30.60 32.60 3.59
N ALA A 42 -29.54 32.97 2.89
CA ALA A 42 -28.97 32.13 1.84
C ALA A 42 -28.73 30.72 2.41
N LYS A 43 -29.30 29.70 1.74
CA LYS A 43 -28.99 28.30 2.04
C LYS A 43 -27.48 28.17 1.95
N ARG A 44 -26.81 27.93 3.08
CA ARG A 44 -25.42 27.52 3.09
C ARG A 44 -25.38 26.11 2.52
N TYR A 45 -25.18 26.02 1.21
CA TYR A 45 -24.70 24.78 0.62
C TYR A 45 -23.28 24.60 1.16
N VAL A 46 -23.12 23.62 2.05
CA VAL A 46 -21.78 23.12 2.37
C VAL A 46 -21.31 22.50 1.06
N LEU A 47 -20.37 23.18 0.38
CA LEU A 47 -19.69 22.61 -0.77
C LEU A 47 -18.91 21.41 -0.22
N LEU A 48 -19.46 20.21 -0.34
CA LEU A 48 -18.68 19.00 -0.12
C LEU A 48 -17.51 19.06 -1.12
N PRO A 49 -16.27 18.77 -0.69
CA PRO A 49 -15.16 18.74 -1.63
C PRO A 49 -15.51 17.76 -2.75
N MET A 50 -15.52 18.25 -3.99
CA MET A 50 -15.66 17.41 -5.16
C MET A 50 -14.46 16.46 -5.18
N SER A 51 -14.69 15.14 -5.15
CA SER A 51 -13.62 14.16 -5.27
C SER A 51 -12.88 14.36 -6.59
N THR A 52 -11.57 14.16 -6.58
CA THR A 52 -10.80 14.17 -7.82
C THR A 52 -11.01 12.85 -8.55
N ARG A 53 -10.78 12.85 -9.87
CA ARG A 53 -10.73 11.63 -10.69
C ARG A 53 -9.81 10.55 -10.06
N PHE A 54 -8.69 10.97 -9.46
CA PHE A 54 -7.78 10.08 -8.77
C PHE A 54 -8.42 9.44 -7.54
N ASP A 55 -9.11 10.23 -6.70
CA ASP A 55 -9.80 9.72 -5.51
C ASP A 55 -10.90 8.72 -5.90
N ASP A 56 -11.67 9.02 -6.96
CA ASP A 56 -12.71 8.14 -7.49
C ASP A 56 -12.12 6.81 -8.00
N ALA A 57 -10.98 6.86 -8.69
CA ALA A 57 -10.26 5.66 -9.13
C ALA A 57 -9.77 4.80 -7.96
N ILE A 58 -9.14 5.42 -6.95
CA ILE A 58 -8.68 4.71 -5.75
C ILE A 58 -9.87 4.05 -5.05
N ALA A 59 -10.97 4.78 -4.83
CA ALA A 59 -12.16 4.24 -4.20
C ALA A 59 -12.76 3.04 -4.98
N ALA A 60 -12.78 3.10 -6.31
CA ALA A 60 -13.26 2.00 -7.15
C ALA A 60 -12.35 0.77 -7.10
N ILE A 61 -11.02 0.96 -7.10
CA ILE A 61 -10.05 -0.14 -6.94
C ILE A 61 -10.16 -0.77 -5.55
N ASP A 62 -10.26 0.05 -4.50
CA ASP A 62 -10.41 -0.41 -3.12
C ASP A 62 -11.70 -1.20 -2.94
N ALA A 63 -12.82 -0.72 -3.49
CA ALA A 63 -14.10 -1.43 -3.46
C ALA A 63 -14.00 -2.81 -4.13
N ALA A 64 -13.34 -2.90 -5.29
CA ALA A 64 -13.15 -4.17 -5.99
C ALA A 64 -12.25 -5.15 -5.21
N ASN A 65 -11.25 -4.67 -4.47
CA ASN A 65 -10.39 -5.49 -3.64
C ASN A 65 -11.00 -5.83 -2.27
N ALA A 66 -11.94 -5.02 -1.78
CA ALA A 66 -12.66 -5.27 -0.53
C ALA A 66 -13.57 -6.52 -0.61
N ASP A 67 -13.97 -6.92 -1.82
CA ASP A 67 -14.72 -8.17 -2.09
C ASP A 67 -13.88 -9.44 -1.88
N ASP A 68 -12.58 -9.33 -1.57
CA ASP A 68 -11.72 -10.49 -1.29
C ASP A 68 -12.21 -11.27 -0.06
N PRO A 69 -12.65 -12.54 -0.22
CA PRO A 69 -13.11 -13.35 0.90
C PRO A 69 -11.95 -13.84 1.79
N PHE A 70 -10.71 -13.73 1.32
CA PHE A 70 -9.53 -14.11 2.07
C PHE A 70 -8.98 -12.92 2.85
N THR A 71 -8.42 -13.19 4.02
CA THR A 71 -7.82 -12.17 4.87
C THR A 71 -6.32 -12.37 5.02
N VAL A 72 -5.65 -11.30 5.41
CA VAL A 72 -4.24 -11.33 5.84
C VAL A 72 -4.14 -10.68 7.22
N THR A 73 -3.31 -11.25 8.08
CA THR A 73 -2.97 -10.68 9.39
C THR A 73 -1.51 -10.27 9.38
N TYR A 74 -1.23 -9.02 9.76
CA TYR A 74 0.12 -8.46 9.85
C TYR A 74 0.18 -7.39 10.94
N ALA A 75 1.38 -7.02 11.38
CA ALA A 75 1.59 -6.01 12.40
C ALA A 75 1.75 -4.61 11.79
N VAL A 76 1.11 -3.62 12.42
CA VAL A 76 1.32 -2.18 12.18
C VAL A 76 1.63 -1.54 13.53
N ASP A 77 2.81 -0.95 13.67
CA ASP A 77 3.29 -0.37 14.94
C ASP A 77 3.17 -1.34 16.15
N GLY A 78 3.42 -2.63 15.90
CA GLY A 78 3.32 -3.70 16.90
C GLY A 78 1.91 -4.17 17.23
N VAL A 79 0.89 -3.65 16.53
CA VAL A 79 -0.52 -4.07 16.67
C VAL A 79 -0.91 -4.96 15.51
N GLU A 80 -1.45 -6.15 15.80
CA GLU A 80 -1.98 -7.04 14.76
C GLU A 80 -3.26 -6.49 14.15
N VAL A 81 -3.33 -6.52 12.82
CA VAL A 81 -4.48 -6.06 12.04
C VAL A 81 -4.84 -7.16 11.04
N THR A 82 -6.14 -7.49 10.95
CA THR A 82 -6.68 -8.46 9.98
C THR A 82 -7.64 -7.77 9.02
N ARG A 83 -7.40 -7.91 7.72
CA ARG A 83 -8.17 -7.22 6.65
C ARG A 83 -8.29 -8.09 5.40
N PRO A 84 -9.23 -7.78 4.47
CA PRO A 84 -9.28 -8.41 3.15
C PRO A 84 -7.91 -8.32 2.48
N LYS A 85 -7.41 -9.45 1.98
CA LYS A 85 -6.00 -9.62 1.63
C LYS A 85 -5.55 -8.67 0.53
N GLU A 86 -6.23 -8.68 -0.62
CA GLU A 86 -5.81 -7.82 -1.73
C GLU A 86 -6.02 -6.32 -1.44
N LEU A 87 -7.00 -5.94 -0.60
CA LEU A 87 -7.16 -4.56 -0.15
C LEU A 87 -5.96 -4.11 0.69
N ALA A 88 -5.63 -4.87 1.74
CA ALA A 88 -4.50 -4.56 2.62
C ALA A 88 -3.17 -4.50 1.86
N HIS A 89 -2.92 -5.46 0.97
CA HIS A 89 -1.72 -5.47 0.15
C HIS A 89 -1.66 -4.28 -0.81
N SER A 90 -2.80 -3.87 -1.39
CA SER A 90 -2.83 -2.73 -2.31
C SER A 90 -2.51 -1.40 -1.64
N GLU A 91 -2.93 -1.22 -0.40
CA GLU A 91 -2.59 -0.05 0.41
C GLU A 91 -1.11 -0.03 0.79
N LEU A 92 -0.59 -1.16 1.30
CA LEU A 92 0.82 -1.31 1.62
C LEU A 92 1.72 -1.13 0.39
N MET A 93 1.27 -1.59 -0.79
CA MET A 93 1.97 -1.33 -2.05
C MET A 93 2.11 0.16 -2.31
N CYS A 94 1.05 0.96 -2.13
CA CYS A 94 1.13 2.41 -2.27
C CYS A 94 2.08 3.05 -1.25
N GLU A 95 2.09 2.59 0.00
CA GLU A 95 2.99 3.09 1.05
C GLU A 95 4.46 2.82 0.69
N TRP A 96 4.77 1.60 0.26
CA TRP A 96 6.12 1.25 -0.17
C TRP A 96 6.55 1.99 -1.42
N VAL A 97 5.66 2.16 -2.41
CA VAL A 97 5.94 2.96 -3.59
C VAL A 97 6.27 4.40 -3.21
N LYS A 98 5.50 5.04 -2.32
CA LYS A 98 5.79 6.42 -1.85
C LYS A 98 7.09 6.51 -1.07
N THR A 99 7.44 5.46 -0.33
CA THR A 99 8.70 5.39 0.44
C THR A 99 9.91 5.22 -0.50
N LEU A 100 9.78 4.34 -1.48
CA LEU A 100 10.82 4.02 -2.46
C LEU A 100 10.86 5.00 -3.63
N ASP A 101 9.87 5.85 -3.81
CA ASP A 101 9.82 6.89 -4.83
C ASP A 101 8.92 8.05 -4.34
N PRO A 102 9.50 9.02 -3.62
CA PRO A 102 8.75 10.16 -3.10
C PRO A 102 8.09 11.03 -4.18
N ASP A 103 8.58 10.93 -5.42
CA ASP A 103 8.07 11.68 -6.58
C ASP A 103 7.10 10.83 -7.44
N ALA A 104 6.64 9.68 -6.92
CA ALA A 104 5.69 8.80 -7.61
C ALA A 104 4.42 9.54 -8.05
N ASP A 105 4.13 9.48 -9.34
CA ASP A 105 2.96 10.14 -9.91
C ASP A 105 1.67 9.31 -9.78
N ASP A 106 0.55 9.90 -10.19
CA ASP A 106 -0.77 9.28 -10.12
C ASP A 106 -0.79 7.91 -10.81
N ALA A 107 -0.17 7.77 -11.98
CA ALA A 107 -0.12 6.50 -12.71
C ALA A 107 0.60 5.41 -11.90
N GLN A 108 1.71 5.77 -11.24
CA GLN A 108 2.46 4.86 -10.38
C GLN A 108 1.62 4.43 -9.16
N LEU A 109 0.94 5.38 -8.51
CA LEU A 109 0.12 5.09 -7.34
C LEU A 109 -1.13 4.27 -7.67
N LEU A 110 -1.80 4.55 -8.80
CA LEU A 110 -2.93 3.77 -9.30
C LEU A 110 -2.50 2.33 -9.64
N ALA A 111 -1.35 2.17 -10.31
CA ALA A 111 -0.81 0.84 -10.60
C ALA A 111 -0.40 0.07 -9.33
N ALA A 112 0.11 0.75 -8.31
CA ALA A 112 0.42 0.13 -7.02
C ALA A 112 -0.86 -0.37 -6.34
N ARG A 113 -1.91 0.46 -6.35
CA ARG A 113 -3.21 0.12 -5.81
C ARG A 113 -3.88 -1.04 -6.58
N ALA A 114 -3.63 -1.16 -7.88
CA ALA A 114 -4.20 -2.21 -8.71
C ALA A 114 -3.31 -3.45 -8.95
N HIS A 115 -2.13 -3.55 -8.33
CA HIS A 115 -1.11 -4.54 -8.70
C HIS A 115 -1.59 -6.02 -8.71
N HIS A 116 -2.53 -6.38 -7.85
CA HIS A 116 -3.20 -7.69 -7.76
C HIS A 116 -4.74 -7.55 -7.75
N LEU A 117 -5.27 -6.59 -8.49
CA LEU A 117 -6.70 -6.28 -8.54
C LEU A 117 -7.56 -7.53 -8.74
N ARG A 118 -8.43 -7.83 -7.77
CA ARG A 118 -9.34 -9.01 -7.75
C ARG A 118 -8.64 -10.36 -7.96
N ARG A 119 -7.38 -10.51 -7.55
CA ARG A 119 -6.61 -11.75 -7.81
C ARG A 119 -7.25 -13.02 -7.24
N TRP A 120 -7.95 -12.91 -6.12
CA TRP A 120 -8.69 -14.01 -5.49
C TRP A 120 -9.73 -14.65 -6.42
N SER A 121 -10.26 -13.92 -7.41
CA SER A 121 -11.26 -14.45 -8.35
C SER A 121 -10.65 -15.28 -9.49
N TYR A 122 -9.32 -15.43 -9.54
CA TYR A 122 -8.61 -16.30 -10.47
C TYR A 122 -7.48 -17.06 -9.74
N PRO A 123 -7.85 -18.01 -8.86
CA PRO A 123 -6.91 -18.62 -7.92
C PRO A 123 -5.91 -19.54 -8.62
N ARG A 124 -4.68 -19.59 -8.10
CA ARG A 124 -3.62 -20.49 -8.59
C ARG A 124 -4.01 -21.97 -8.46
N THR A 125 -4.80 -22.33 -7.46
CA THR A 125 -5.20 -23.71 -7.14
C THR A 125 -6.06 -24.36 -8.22
N GLU A 126 -6.74 -23.57 -9.05
CA GLU A 126 -7.56 -24.05 -10.16
C GLU A 126 -6.77 -24.24 -11.48
N GLN A 127 -5.46 -24.00 -11.46
CA GLN A 127 -4.60 -24.08 -12.64
C GLN A 127 -3.69 -25.31 -12.60
N PRO A 128 -3.26 -25.85 -13.75
CA PRO A 128 -2.38 -27.01 -13.81
C PRO A 128 -1.16 -26.87 -12.88
N GLU A 129 -0.79 -27.96 -12.22
CA GLU A 129 0.37 -28.00 -11.33
C GLU A 129 1.70 -27.79 -12.09
N GLY A 130 2.77 -27.61 -11.31
CA GLY A 130 4.11 -27.46 -11.85
C GLY A 130 4.42 -26.07 -12.42
N ARG A 131 5.68 -25.93 -12.88
CA ARG A 131 6.26 -24.65 -13.29
C ARG A 131 5.56 -24.04 -14.51
N ALA A 132 5.24 -24.85 -15.52
CA ALA A 132 4.60 -24.38 -16.74
C ALA A 132 3.20 -23.80 -16.46
N GLY A 133 2.38 -24.52 -15.67
CA GLY A 133 1.06 -24.06 -15.24
C GLY A 133 1.14 -22.77 -14.40
N TYR A 134 2.10 -22.69 -13.48
CA TYR A 134 2.35 -21.47 -12.70
C TYR A 134 2.72 -20.26 -13.57
N LEU A 135 3.63 -20.44 -14.52
CA LEU A 135 4.05 -19.35 -15.41
C LEU A 135 2.90 -18.86 -16.29
N LYS A 136 2.09 -19.78 -16.84
CA LYS A 136 0.89 -19.44 -17.60
C LYS A 136 -0.11 -18.66 -16.75
N TRP A 137 -0.44 -19.17 -15.57
CA TRP A 137 -1.34 -18.50 -14.64
C TRP A 137 -0.86 -17.09 -14.29
N ARG A 138 0.41 -16.94 -13.92
CA ARG A 138 0.98 -15.64 -13.53
C ARG A 138 0.90 -14.61 -14.66
N THR A 139 1.19 -15.02 -15.89
CA THR A 139 1.07 -14.15 -17.06
C THR A 139 -0.38 -13.74 -17.31
N GLU A 140 -1.31 -14.68 -17.20
CA GLU A 140 -2.74 -14.43 -17.41
C GLU A 140 -3.34 -13.54 -16.30
N ALA A 141 -2.96 -13.77 -15.04
CA ALA A 141 -3.38 -12.95 -13.91
C ALA A 141 -2.99 -11.48 -14.11
N ARG A 142 -1.74 -11.22 -14.52
CA ARG A 142 -1.27 -9.85 -14.83
C ARG A 142 -2.09 -9.17 -15.91
N LYS A 143 -2.43 -9.89 -16.99
CA LYS A 143 -3.28 -9.38 -18.06
C LYS A 143 -4.67 -9.01 -17.53
N ARG A 144 -5.27 -9.88 -16.73
CA ARG A 144 -6.58 -9.64 -16.10
C ARG A 144 -6.56 -8.41 -15.20
N HIS A 145 -5.55 -8.26 -14.35
CA HIS A 145 -5.39 -7.07 -13.51
C HIS A 145 -5.30 -5.79 -14.36
N ALA A 146 -4.49 -5.81 -15.42
CA ALA A 146 -4.33 -4.67 -16.34
C ALA A 146 -5.63 -4.33 -17.09
N THR A 147 -6.38 -5.33 -17.57
CA THR A 147 -7.68 -5.12 -18.20
C THR A 147 -8.67 -4.50 -17.21
N LEU A 148 -8.83 -5.09 -16.03
CA LEU A 148 -9.78 -4.62 -15.01
C LEU A 148 -9.49 -3.20 -14.54
N VAL A 149 -8.21 -2.86 -14.30
CA VAL A 149 -7.87 -1.48 -13.89
C VAL A 149 -8.13 -0.50 -15.03
N GLY A 150 -7.90 -0.88 -16.29
CA GLY A 150 -8.22 -0.03 -17.43
C GLY A 150 -9.72 0.26 -17.57
N GLU A 151 -10.56 -0.73 -17.28
CA GLU A 151 -12.03 -0.57 -17.24
C GLU A 151 -12.46 0.39 -16.13
N ILE A 152 -11.90 0.22 -14.91
CA ILE A 152 -12.18 1.12 -13.77
C ILE A 152 -11.76 2.55 -14.10
N LEU A 153 -10.54 2.75 -14.60
CA LEU A 153 -10.00 4.08 -14.90
C LEU A 153 -10.78 4.77 -16.02
N SER A 154 -11.16 4.04 -17.07
CA SER A 154 -12.05 4.57 -18.12
C SER A 154 -13.39 5.02 -17.55
N GLY A 155 -13.96 4.23 -16.63
CA GLY A 155 -15.25 4.52 -15.99
C GLY A 155 -15.28 5.80 -15.15
N VAL A 156 -14.12 6.25 -14.65
CA VAL A 156 -13.97 7.51 -13.91
C VAL A 156 -13.36 8.64 -14.76
N GLY A 157 -13.25 8.44 -16.08
CA GLY A 157 -12.86 9.49 -17.04
C GLY A 157 -11.35 9.63 -17.30
N TYR A 158 -10.55 8.57 -17.11
CA TYR A 158 -9.20 8.50 -17.70
C TYR A 158 -9.25 8.10 -19.18
N GLY A 159 -8.20 8.42 -19.93
CA GLY A 159 -8.05 8.01 -21.34
C GLY A 159 -8.74 8.90 -22.38
N VAL A 160 -9.26 10.06 -21.96
CA VAL A 160 -9.82 11.09 -22.86
C VAL A 160 -8.78 12.14 -23.22
N ASP A 161 -8.99 12.86 -24.32
CA ASP A 161 -8.18 14.03 -24.73
C ASP A 161 -6.65 13.80 -24.79
N GLY A 162 -6.23 12.57 -25.11
CA GLY A 162 -4.81 12.21 -25.23
C GLY A 162 -4.14 11.82 -23.91
N ASP A 163 -4.91 11.60 -22.83
CA ASP A 163 -4.43 11.07 -21.56
C ASP A 163 -3.92 9.62 -21.70
N ASP A 164 -2.63 9.41 -21.44
CA ASP A 164 -1.96 8.10 -21.53
C ASP A 164 -1.96 7.32 -20.21
N THR A 165 -2.62 7.82 -19.15
CA THR A 165 -2.55 7.23 -17.80
C THR A 165 -2.94 5.76 -17.78
N ILE A 166 -3.98 5.35 -18.53
CA ILE A 166 -4.43 3.95 -18.58
C ILE A 166 -3.31 3.06 -19.13
N GLU A 167 -2.67 3.45 -20.22
CA GLU A 167 -1.57 2.68 -20.82
C GLU A 167 -0.39 2.57 -19.86
N ARG A 168 -0.04 3.66 -19.20
CA ARG A 168 1.04 3.70 -18.20
C ARG A 168 0.75 2.78 -17.01
N VAL A 169 -0.48 2.81 -16.48
CA VAL A 169 -0.92 1.94 -15.39
C VAL A 169 -0.88 0.47 -15.81
N GLN A 170 -1.43 0.16 -16.99
CA GLN A 170 -1.47 -1.21 -17.52
C GLN A 170 -0.07 -1.78 -17.75
N ALA A 171 0.86 -0.96 -18.24
CA ALA A 171 2.26 -1.34 -18.42
C ALA A 171 2.90 -1.72 -17.08
N LEU A 172 2.69 -0.93 -16.03
CA LEU A 172 3.21 -1.19 -14.68
C LEU A 172 2.60 -2.45 -14.05
N VAL A 173 1.27 -2.58 -14.07
CA VAL A 173 0.56 -3.76 -13.52
C VAL A 173 0.98 -5.05 -14.26
N SER A 174 1.22 -4.96 -15.56
CA SER A 174 1.73 -6.07 -16.38
C SER A 174 3.22 -6.34 -16.20
N LYS A 175 3.93 -5.48 -15.45
CA LYS A 175 5.38 -5.50 -15.23
C LYS A 175 6.19 -5.39 -16.52
N GLN A 176 5.73 -4.57 -17.46
CA GLN A 176 6.48 -4.27 -18.68
C GLN A 176 7.75 -3.47 -18.33
N GLY A 177 8.88 -3.81 -18.95
CA GLY A 177 10.17 -3.17 -18.68
C GLY A 177 11.08 -3.89 -17.68
N LEU A 178 10.63 -4.98 -17.04
CA LEU A 178 11.52 -5.87 -16.30
C LEU A 178 12.32 -6.77 -17.24
N GLY A 179 13.65 -6.79 -17.05
CA GLY A 179 14.59 -7.64 -17.76
C GLY A 179 14.76 -9.02 -17.12
N LYS A 180 15.82 -9.73 -17.52
CA LYS A 180 16.21 -11.00 -16.90
C LYS A 180 16.50 -10.78 -15.42
N GLY A 181 16.09 -11.74 -14.59
CA GLY A 181 16.31 -11.65 -13.15
C GLY A 181 15.37 -10.70 -12.41
N GLY A 182 14.41 -10.04 -13.08
CA GLY A 182 13.46 -9.13 -12.43
C GLY A 182 14.01 -7.72 -12.19
N LEU A 183 15.23 -7.45 -12.67
CA LEU A 183 15.80 -6.10 -12.67
C LEU A 183 15.37 -5.35 -13.92
N ALA A 184 15.02 -4.08 -13.76
CA ALA A 184 14.70 -3.25 -14.89
C ALA A 184 15.94 -2.86 -15.69
N ALA A 185 15.75 -2.60 -16.98
CA ALA A 185 16.84 -2.45 -17.95
C ALA A 185 17.61 -1.11 -17.91
N VAL A 186 17.59 -0.36 -16.81
CA VAL A 186 18.01 1.07 -16.80
C VAL A 186 19.20 1.36 -15.88
N ASP A 187 20.10 2.22 -16.36
CA ASP A 187 21.31 2.72 -15.70
C ASP A 187 21.03 3.62 -14.48
N GLY A 188 20.86 3.03 -13.30
CA GLY A 188 20.98 3.72 -12.01
C GLY A 188 19.81 4.62 -11.57
N ARG A 189 18.80 4.84 -12.41
CA ARG A 189 17.46 5.29 -11.98
C ARG A 189 16.59 4.06 -11.78
N SER A 190 15.78 4.04 -10.72
CA SER A 190 14.75 3.01 -10.58
C SER A 190 13.61 3.37 -11.54
N PRO A 191 13.43 2.69 -12.69
CA PRO A 191 12.21 2.89 -13.45
C PRO A 191 11.04 2.44 -12.58
N ALA A 192 9.90 3.09 -12.71
CA ALA A 192 8.68 2.82 -11.93
C ALA A 192 8.39 1.31 -11.74
N VAL A 193 8.60 0.49 -12.78
CA VAL A 193 8.40 -0.96 -12.70
C VAL A 193 9.32 -1.67 -11.70
N GLN A 194 10.56 -1.20 -11.49
CA GLN A 194 11.47 -1.71 -10.48
C GLN A 194 10.99 -1.32 -9.07
N VAL A 195 10.54 -0.08 -8.89
CA VAL A 195 9.93 0.38 -7.63
C VAL A 195 8.75 -0.52 -7.26
N HIS A 196 7.94 -0.93 -8.24
CA HIS A 196 6.82 -1.84 -8.02
C HIS A 196 7.26 -3.27 -7.68
N GLU A 197 8.33 -3.79 -8.31
CA GLU A 197 8.86 -5.11 -7.95
C GLU A 197 9.45 -5.11 -6.53
N ASP A 198 10.20 -4.07 -6.17
CA ASP A 198 10.75 -3.85 -4.84
C ASP A 198 9.63 -3.75 -3.79
N SER A 199 8.63 -2.90 -4.05
CA SER A 199 7.47 -2.72 -3.16
C SER A 199 6.71 -4.02 -2.95
N LEU A 200 6.52 -4.82 -4.02
CA LEU A 200 5.84 -6.11 -3.90
C LEU A 200 6.63 -7.10 -3.04
N CYS A 201 7.96 -7.11 -3.14
CA CYS A 201 8.81 -7.94 -2.30
C CYS A 201 8.71 -7.50 -0.83
N LEU A 202 8.67 -6.20 -0.56
CA LEU A 202 8.52 -5.65 0.80
C LEU A 202 7.15 -5.97 1.41
N VAL A 203 6.07 -5.85 0.63
CA VAL A 203 4.73 -6.29 1.07
C VAL A 203 4.74 -7.78 1.42
N PHE A 204 5.38 -8.63 0.60
CA PHE A 204 5.52 -10.04 0.92
C PHE A 204 6.28 -10.26 2.24
N LEU A 205 7.41 -9.57 2.42
CA LEU A 205 8.22 -9.69 3.64
C LEU A 205 7.44 -9.29 4.88
N GLN A 206 6.64 -8.23 4.78
CA GLN A 206 5.86 -7.69 5.89
C GLN A 206 4.62 -8.52 6.26
N THR A 207 3.94 -9.14 5.29
CA THR A 207 2.61 -9.74 5.54
C THR A 207 2.57 -11.26 5.39
N GLN A 208 3.53 -11.86 4.67
CA GLN A 208 3.45 -13.26 4.27
C GLN A 208 4.72 -14.06 4.58
N PHE A 209 5.81 -13.43 4.99
CA PHE A 209 7.07 -14.14 5.17
C PHE A 209 6.99 -15.24 6.22
N VAL A 210 6.56 -14.92 7.44
CA VAL A 210 6.41 -15.87 8.55
C VAL A 210 5.56 -17.10 8.20
N PRO A 211 4.30 -16.96 7.72
CA PRO A 211 3.48 -18.12 7.40
C PRO A 211 4.05 -18.93 6.24
N VAL A 212 4.68 -18.28 5.25
CA VAL A 212 5.28 -19.00 4.11
C VAL A 212 6.55 -19.72 4.52
N ALA A 213 7.41 -19.13 5.37
CA ALA A 213 8.58 -19.78 5.94
C ALA A 213 8.18 -21.03 6.73
N THR A 214 7.15 -20.90 7.58
CA THR A 214 6.58 -22.02 8.35
C THR A 214 6.07 -23.14 7.44
N GLN A 215 5.38 -22.80 6.35
CA GLN A 215 4.84 -23.78 5.41
C GLN A 215 5.92 -24.50 4.59
N LEU A 216 6.96 -23.78 4.16
CA LEU A 216 7.98 -24.32 3.26
C LEU A 216 9.13 -25.01 4.00
N GLY A 217 9.39 -24.62 5.24
CA GLY A 217 10.61 -24.95 5.97
C GLY A 217 11.81 -24.12 5.50
N ASP A 218 12.80 -24.01 6.37
CA ASP A 218 13.95 -23.10 6.26
C ASP A 218 14.69 -23.22 4.93
N GLU A 219 15.10 -24.43 4.55
CA GLU A 219 15.92 -24.65 3.36
C GLU A 219 15.21 -24.20 2.07
N LYS A 220 13.93 -24.56 1.93
CA LYS A 220 13.14 -24.17 0.77
C LYS A 220 12.77 -22.69 0.79
N MET A 221 12.64 -22.08 1.97
CA MET A 221 12.45 -20.64 2.09
C MET A 221 13.73 -19.88 1.71
N ILE A 222 14.91 -20.34 2.13
CA ILE A 222 16.20 -19.78 1.72
C ILE A 222 16.33 -19.84 0.18
N ASP A 223 16.00 -20.97 -0.44
CA ASP A 223 15.95 -21.10 -1.89
C ASP A 223 15.02 -20.07 -2.57
N VAL A 224 13.89 -19.74 -1.95
CA VAL A 224 12.98 -18.69 -2.43
C VAL A 224 13.61 -17.32 -2.30
N LEU A 225 14.28 -17.02 -1.19
CA LEU A 225 14.96 -15.74 -0.94
C LEU A 225 16.14 -15.54 -1.90
N VAL A 226 16.96 -16.56 -2.13
CA VAL A 226 18.07 -16.55 -3.11
C VAL A 226 17.57 -16.22 -4.52
N ARG A 227 16.35 -16.64 -4.88
CA ARG A 227 15.71 -16.29 -6.16
C ARG A 227 14.96 -14.96 -6.15
N THR A 228 14.80 -14.32 -5.00
CA THR A 228 13.98 -13.10 -4.82
C THR A 228 14.84 -11.88 -4.62
N VAL A 229 15.88 -11.95 -3.79
CA VAL A 229 16.83 -10.85 -3.55
C VAL A 229 17.41 -10.28 -4.85
N PRO A 230 17.82 -11.08 -5.86
CA PRO A 230 18.34 -10.55 -7.12
C PRO A 230 17.33 -9.80 -7.98
N LYS A 231 16.02 -9.92 -7.71
CA LYS A 231 14.98 -9.15 -8.40
C LYS A 231 14.84 -7.73 -7.86
N MET A 232 15.33 -7.50 -6.66
CA MET A 232 15.19 -6.23 -5.97
C MET A 232 16.33 -5.30 -6.36
N GLY A 233 16.01 -4.03 -6.59
CA GLY A 233 17.01 -2.98 -6.75
C GLY A 233 17.70 -2.64 -5.42
N PRO A 234 18.80 -1.88 -5.45
CA PRO A 234 19.54 -1.51 -4.23
C PRO A 234 18.67 -0.81 -3.17
N ARG A 235 17.68 -0.01 -3.59
CA ARG A 235 16.75 0.68 -2.68
C ARG A 235 15.81 -0.30 -1.99
N GLY A 236 15.20 -1.23 -2.74
CA GLY A 236 14.37 -2.29 -2.18
C GLY A 236 15.16 -3.19 -1.23
N GLN A 237 16.38 -3.58 -1.60
CA GLN A 237 17.24 -4.39 -0.74
C GLN A 237 17.58 -3.68 0.58
N ALA A 238 17.94 -2.39 0.51
CA ALA A 238 18.19 -1.58 1.70
C ALA A 238 16.95 -1.48 2.60
N ALA A 239 15.77 -1.27 2.00
CA ALA A 239 14.51 -1.23 2.74
C ALA A 239 14.17 -2.59 3.39
N ALA A 240 14.41 -3.70 2.70
CA ALA A 240 14.17 -5.04 3.23
C ALA A 240 15.05 -5.35 4.44
N LEU A 241 16.32 -4.92 4.42
CA LEU A 241 17.24 -5.06 5.54
C LEU A 241 16.89 -4.19 6.75
N ALA A 242 16.10 -3.13 6.54
CA ALA A 242 15.63 -2.25 7.60
C ALA A 242 14.30 -2.70 8.24
N LEU A 243 13.67 -3.76 7.73
CA LEU A 243 12.47 -4.32 8.32
C LEU A 243 12.78 -4.92 9.70
N ASP A 244 11.89 -4.68 10.65
CA ASP A 244 11.90 -5.36 11.95
C ASP A 244 11.35 -6.79 11.77
N LEU A 245 12.22 -7.69 11.34
CA LEU A 245 11.90 -9.10 11.16
C LEU A 245 12.06 -9.84 12.48
N ASP A 246 11.20 -10.84 12.71
CA ASP A 246 11.43 -11.75 13.83
C ASP A 246 12.78 -12.48 13.67
N PRO A 247 13.40 -12.95 14.77
CA PRO A 247 14.73 -13.54 14.73
C PRO A 247 14.88 -14.73 13.77
N HIS A 248 13.82 -15.52 13.59
CA HIS A 248 13.87 -16.67 12.69
C HIS A 248 13.87 -16.20 11.24
N CYS A 249 12.94 -15.33 10.84
CA CYS A 249 12.94 -14.75 9.49
C CYS A 249 14.23 -13.99 9.15
N ALA A 250 14.80 -13.24 10.11
CA ALA A 250 16.08 -12.56 9.95
C ALA A 250 17.22 -13.56 9.65
N SER A 251 17.23 -14.71 10.33
CA SER A 251 18.24 -15.77 10.09
C SER A 251 18.14 -16.38 8.69
N LEU A 252 16.92 -16.55 8.15
CA LEU A 252 16.69 -17.04 6.79
C LEU A 252 17.20 -16.05 5.73
N VAL A 253 17.00 -14.75 5.96
CA VAL A 253 17.55 -13.69 5.09
C VAL A 253 19.08 -13.71 5.12
N ALA A 254 19.69 -13.80 6.31
CA ALA A 254 21.15 -13.87 6.44
C ALA A 254 21.74 -15.07 5.69
N ALA A 255 21.15 -16.27 5.85
CA ALA A 255 21.57 -17.48 5.15
C ALA A 255 21.43 -17.36 3.62
N ALA A 256 20.38 -16.70 3.14
CA ALA A 256 20.20 -16.45 1.71
C ALA A 256 21.27 -15.50 1.14
N LEU A 257 21.63 -14.45 1.89
CA LEU A 257 22.67 -13.50 1.49
C LEU A 257 24.07 -14.15 1.49
N GLU A 258 24.37 -14.99 2.48
CA GLU A 258 25.61 -15.76 2.52
C GLU A 258 25.75 -16.67 1.29
N ARG A 259 24.67 -17.38 0.94
CA ARG A 259 24.67 -18.25 -0.25
C ARG A 259 24.87 -17.48 -1.55
N LEU A 260 24.20 -16.33 -1.69
CA LEU A 260 24.40 -15.45 -2.85
C LEU A 260 25.84 -14.92 -2.94
N GLY A 261 26.48 -14.62 -1.81
CA GLY A 261 27.88 -14.20 -1.75
C GLY A 261 28.87 -15.31 -2.06
N ALA A 262 28.54 -16.58 -1.77
CA ALA A 262 29.37 -17.73 -2.10
C ALA A 262 29.30 -18.14 -3.58
N GLU A 263 28.24 -17.77 -4.28
CA GLU A 263 28.01 -18.06 -5.70
C GLU A 263 28.48 -16.94 -6.66
N ALA A 264 28.86 -15.78 -6.12
CA ALA A 264 29.30 -14.58 -6.87
C ALA A 264 30.81 -14.54 -7.11
#